data_AF-A0A6A6LFE7-F1
#
_entry.id   AF-A0A6A6LFE7-F1
#
_cell.length_a   1.000
_cell.length_b   1.000
_cell.length_c   1.000
_cell.angle_alpha   90.00
_cell.angle_beta   90.00
_cell.angle_gamma   90.00
#
_symmetry.space_group_name_H-M   'P 1'
#
loop_
_entity.id
_entity.type
_entity.pdbx_description
1 polymer ?
#
loop_
_entity_poly.entity_id
_entity_poly.type
_entity_poly.pdbx_seq_one_letter_code
_entity_poly.pdbx_strand_id
1 'polypeptide(L)'
;MVKYSREPENPPSITCKARGSDLRVHFKNTRETAHALRKLPLAKAKRYLEDVMAHKQAIPFRRFCGGVGRTAQAKNRHSNGQGRWPAKSAKFILDLLKNAESNAEVKGLDVDALFISHIQVNQSQKQRRRTYRAHGRINPYMSSPCHIELILSEKEEPVKKEPETQLATSKSKKSQATQSANFLWSGNLFNWREFCHTSFRSSYLVLGNLLTPVSSNPNFVENLMLLLNTNYYVNNDCA
;
A
#
# COMPACT_ATOMS: atom_id res chain seq x y z
N MET A 1 0.62 26.25 -25.16
CA MET A 1 0.38 25.53 -23.89
C MET A 1 0.63 24.04 -24.14
N VAL A 2 1.48 23.38 -23.34
CA VAL A 2 1.77 21.94 -23.53
C VAL A 2 0.68 21.10 -22.86
N LYS A 3 0.12 20.10 -23.56
CA LYS A 3 -1.01 19.27 -23.10
C LYS A 3 -0.66 18.45 -21.85
N TYR A 4 -1.43 18.54 -20.78
CA TYR A 4 -1.28 17.71 -19.58
C TYR A 4 -1.92 16.33 -19.78
N SER A 5 -1.48 15.33 -19.02
CA SER A 5 -2.06 13.98 -19.08
C SER A 5 -3.45 13.91 -18.47
N ARG A 6 -3.68 14.68 -17.40
CA ARG A 6 -4.91 14.71 -16.62
C ARG A 6 -5.28 16.15 -16.29
N GLU A 7 -6.55 16.47 -16.46
CA GLU A 7 -7.11 17.73 -16.00
C GLU A 7 -7.51 17.62 -14.51
N PRO A 8 -7.37 18.70 -13.73
CA PRO A 8 -7.84 18.71 -12.35
C PRO A 8 -9.36 18.53 -12.30
N GLU A 9 -9.84 17.83 -11.28
CA GLU A 9 -11.28 17.72 -10.99
C GLU A 9 -11.85 19.05 -10.49
N ASN A 10 -11.05 19.77 -9.70
CA ASN A 10 -11.38 21.09 -9.18
C ASN A 10 -11.20 22.18 -10.24
N PRO A 11 -11.94 23.29 -10.15
CA PRO A 11 -11.84 24.37 -11.13
C PRO A 11 -10.41 24.94 -11.24
N PRO A 12 -10.07 25.56 -12.39
CA PRO A 12 -8.73 26.09 -12.64
C PRO A 12 -8.34 27.27 -11.75
N SER A 13 -9.32 27.90 -11.08
CA SER A 13 -9.12 28.94 -10.08
C SER A 13 -8.42 28.40 -8.83
N ILE A 14 -8.83 27.22 -8.35
CA ILE A 14 -8.38 26.60 -7.09
C ILE A 14 -7.14 25.71 -7.30
N THR A 15 -6.72 25.52 -8.55
CA THR A 15 -5.66 24.57 -8.89
C THR A 15 -4.46 25.25 -9.54
N CYS A 16 -3.27 24.79 -9.19
CA CYS A 16 -2.02 25.24 -9.80
C CYS A 16 -1.38 24.10 -10.59
N LYS A 17 -0.76 24.42 -11.73
CA LYS A 17 -0.10 23.44 -12.61
C LYS A 17 1.38 23.81 -12.74
N ALA A 18 2.25 22.80 -12.71
CA ALA A 18 3.67 22.94 -13.00
C ALA A 18 4.15 21.74 -13.82
N ARG A 19 5.17 21.96 -14.66
CA ARG A 19 5.73 20.91 -15.51
C ARG A 19 7.23 21.09 -15.69
N GLY A 20 7.96 19.99 -15.67
CA GLY A 20 9.34 19.91 -16.15
C GLY A 20 9.42 19.02 -17.37
N SER A 21 10.00 19.51 -18.47
CA SER A 21 10.20 18.75 -19.71
C SER A 21 11.66 18.35 -19.88
N ASP A 22 11.88 17.15 -20.46
CA ASP A 22 13.21 16.63 -20.84
C ASP A 22 14.26 16.69 -19.72
N LEU A 23 13.82 16.45 -18.49
CA LEU A 23 14.70 16.46 -17.33
C LEU A 23 15.66 15.28 -17.40
N ARG A 24 16.97 15.58 -17.34
CA ARG A 24 18.03 14.56 -17.40
C ARG A 24 18.24 13.86 -16.05
N VAL A 25 17.23 13.11 -15.63
CA VAL A 25 17.23 12.29 -14.41
C VAL A 25 16.90 10.84 -14.73
N HIS A 26 17.06 9.95 -13.76
CA HIS A 26 16.70 8.55 -13.95
C HIS A 26 15.19 8.39 -13.80
N PHE A 27 14.49 8.08 -14.89
CA PHE A 27 13.02 7.91 -14.89
C PHE A 27 12.51 7.03 -13.74
N LYS A 28 13.09 5.84 -13.55
CA LYS A 28 12.60 4.88 -12.56
C LYS A 28 12.67 5.43 -11.13
N ASN A 29 13.76 6.13 -10.80
CA ASN A 29 13.93 6.71 -9.46
C ASN A 29 12.94 7.85 -9.25
N THR A 30 12.82 8.71 -10.26
CA THR A 30 11.95 9.90 -10.24
C THR A 30 10.47 9.51 -10.13
N ARG A 31 10.08 8.38 -10.72
CA ARG A 31 8.72 7.84 -10.60
C ARG A 31 8.42 7.36 -9.18
N GLU A 32 9.36 6.67 -8.53
CA GLU A 32 9.16 6.24 -7.13
C GLU A 32 9.17 7.44 -6.18
N THR A 33 10.04 8.43 -6.41
CA THR A 33 10.03 9.68 -5.63
C THR A 33 8.72 10.44 -5.76
N ALA A 34 8.22 10.60 -6.99
CA ALA A 34 6.94 11.26 -7.23
C ALA A 34 5.77 10.52 -6.58
N HIS A 35 5.76 9.18 -6.66
CA HIS A 35 4.70 8.39 -6.04
C HIS A 35 4.66 8.53 -4.51
N ALA A 36 5.81 8.72 -3.86
CA ALA A 36 5.90 8.94 -2.42
C ALA A 36 5.34 10.31 -1.98
N LEU A 37 5.28 11.30 -2.87
CA LEU A 37 4.81 12.66 -2.58
C LEU A 37 3.31 12.85 -2.78
N ARG A 38 2.62 11.89 -3.37
CA ARG A 38 1.18 11.99 -3.66
C ARG A 38 0.39 12.25 -2.39
N LYS A 39 -0.57 13.19 -2.46
CA LYS A 39 -1.48 13.57 -1.36
C LYS A 39 -0.79 14.14 -0.13
N LEU A 40 0.46 14.57 -0.22
CA LEU A 40 1.12 15.31 0.86
C LEU A 40 0.82 16.81 0.76
N PRO A 41 0.72 17.51 1.91
CA PRO A 41 0.73 18.96 1.92
C PRO A 41 2.09 19.47 1.48
N LEU A 42 2.12 20.66 0.88
CA LEU A 42 3.28 21.19 0.17
C LEU A 42 4.49 21.37 1.12
N ALA A 43 4.28 21.99 2.28
CA ALA A 43 5.33 22.19 3.28
C ALA A 43 5.99 20.87 3.73
N LYS A 44 5.19 19.81 3.92
CA LYS A 44 5.69 18.48 4.29
C LYS A 44 6.45 17.82 3.14
N ALA A 45 5.98 18.00 1.90
CA ALA A 45 6.65 17.46 0.71
C ALA A 45 8.06 18.04 0.54
N LYS A 46 8.23 19.36 0.74
CA LYS A 46 9.56 20.01 0.72
C LYS A 46 10.50 19.44 1.77
N ARG A 47 10.07 19.45 3.05
CA ARG A 47 10.86 18.92 4.17
C ARG A 47 11.26 17.46 3.93
N TYR A 48 10.33 16.67 3.39
CA TYR A 48 10.59 15.27 3.07
C TYR A 48 11.69 15.11 2.00
N LEU A 49 11.71 15.95 0.96
CA LEU A 49 12.74 15.90 -0.07
C LEU A 49 14.12 16.36 0.44
N GLU A 50 14.15 17.37 1.31
CA GLU A 50 15.38 17.81 1.99
C GLU A 50 15.94 16.70 2.88
N ASP A 51 15.09 16.00 3.63
CA ASP A 51 15.47 14.85 4.45
C ASP A 51 15.98 13.67 3.60
N VAL A 52 15.44 13.47 2.39
CA VAL A 52 15.95 12.46 1.45
C VAL A 52 17.34 12.81 0.98
N MET A 53 17.62 14.10 0.69
CA MET A 53 18.95 14.56 0.31
C MET A 53 19.95 14.42 1.47
N ALA A 54 19.50 14.64 2.71
CA ALA A 54 20.27 14.43 3.92
C ALA A 54 20.35 12.95 4.37
N HIS A 55 19.79 12.01 3.60
CA HIS A 55 19.73 10.57 3.92
C HIS A 55 18.99 10.21 5.22
N LYS A 56 18.21 11.13 5.79
CA LYS A 56 17.41 10.90 7.01
C LYS A 56 16.17 10.06 6.73
N GLN A 57 15.59 10.22 5.54
CA GLN A 57 14.36 9.54 5.14
C GLN A 57 14.53 8.86 3.78
N ALA A 58 14.28 7.54 3.73
CA ALA A 58 14.37 6.78 2.49
C ALA A 58 13.07 6.83 1.67
N ILE A 59 13.21 6.85 0.35
CA ILE A 59 12.09 6.72 -0.58
C ILE A 59 11.82 5.23 -0.81
N PRO A 60 10.59 4.75 -0.58
CA PRO A 60 10.24 3.35 -0.81
C PRO A 60 10.15 3.06 -2.32
N PHE A 61 10.81 1.99 -2.76
CA PHE A 61 10.73 1.53 -4.15
C PHE A 61 9.67 0.42 -4.23
N ARG A 62 8.58 0.68 -4.96
CA ARG A 62 7.44 -0.25 -5.05
C ARG A 62 7.45 -1.06 -6.34
N ARG A 63 7.64 -0.41 -7.50
CA ARG A 63 7.60 -1.11 -8.81
C ARG A 63 8.97 -1.52 -9.31
N PHE A 64 9.96 -0.63 -9.18
CA PHE A 64 11.30 -0.86 -9.72
C PHE A 64 12.23 -1.46 -8.66
N CYS A 65 12.00 -2.74 -8.33
CA CYS A 65 12.63 -3.46 -7.21
C CYS A 65 13.87 -4.30 -7.56
N GLY A 66 14.25 -4.42 -8.84
CA GLY A 66 15.35 -5.28 -9.27
C GLY A 66 16.71 -4.86 -8.72
N GLY A 67 17.26 -5.64 -7.78
CA GLY A 67 18.58 -5.39 -7.17
C GLY A 67 18.64 -4.19 -6.22
N VAL A 68 17.50 -3.73 -5.69
CA VAL A 68 17.45 -2.61 -4.74
C VAL A 68 17.70 -3.11 -3.32
N GLY A 69 18.62 -2.46 -2.61
CA GLY A 69 18.90 -2.72 -1.20
C GLY A 69 17.70 -2.49 -0.28
N ARG A 70 17.69 -3.16 0.86
CA ARG A 70 16.66 -3.01 1.89
C ARG A 70 17.13 -2.04 2.97
N THR A 71 16.19 -1.30 3.56
CA THR A 71 16.50 -0.32 4.60
C THR A 71 15.41 -0.34 5.66
N ALA A 72 15.79 -0.27 6.93
CA ALA A 72 14.84 -0.25 8.06
C ALA A 72 13.84 0.91 7.95
N GLN A 73 14.27 2.08 7.47
CA GLN A 73 13.42 3.25 7.24
C GLN A 73 12.27 2.98 6.25
N ALA A 74 12.48 2.11 5.26
CA ALA A 74 11.46 1.78 4.26
C ALA A 74 10.41 0.79 4.80
N LYS A 75 10.72 0.05 5.88
CA LYS A 75 9.84 -0.96 6.48
C LYS A 75 8.49 -0.38 6.92
N ASN A 76 8.50 0.83 7.47
CA ASN A 76 7.28 1.50 7.94
C ASN A 76 6.39 2.01 6.80
N ARG A 77 6.94 2.19 5.58
CA ARG A 77 6.22 2.75 4.43
C ARG A 77 5.75 1.69 3.44
N HIS A 78 6.41 0.54 3.39
CA HIS A 78 6.11 -0.53 2.44
C HIS A 78 6.62 -1.89 2.91
N SER A 79 5.81 -2.93 2.70
CA SER A 79 6.07 -4.31 3.14
C SER A 79 7.34 -4.93 2.56
N ASN A 80 7.72 -4.56 1.34
CA ASN A 80 8.92 -5.09 0.68
C ASN A 80 10.24 -4.62 1.34
N GLY A 81 10.20 -3.54 2.14
CA GLY A 81 11.37 -3.01 2.86
C GLY A 81 12.49 -2.46 1.97
N GLN A 82 12.28 -2.34 0.66
CA GLN A 82 13.23 -1.77 -0.29
C GLN A 82 13.09 -0.25 -0.39
N GLY A 83 14.23 0.45 -0.31
CA GLY A 83 14.27 1.91 -0.39
C GLY A 83 15.65 2.44 -0.76
N ARG A 84 15.69 3.67 -1.27
CA ARG A 84 16.93 4.39 -1.61
C ARG A 84 16.76 5.89 -1.36
N TRP A 85 17.88 6.61 -1.46
CA TRP A 85 17.94 8.08 -1.39
C TRP A 85 18.37 8.68 -2.76
N PRO A 86 17.46 8.78 -3.74
CA PRO A 86 17.80 9.34 -5.05
C PRO A 86 17.90 10.88 -5.01
N ALA A 87 19.05 11.40 -4.54
CA ALA A 87 19.29 12.83 -4.35
C ALA A 87 19.07 13.68 -5.61
N LYS A 88 19.53 13.22 -6.79
CA LYS A 88 19.34 13.94 -8.05
C LYS A 88 17.85 14.14 -8.37
N SER A 89 17.06 13.07 -8.30
CA SER A 89 15.62 13.13 -8.57
C SER A 89 14.89 14.02 -7.55
N ALA A 90 15.28 13.94 -6.26
CA ALA A 90 14.71 14.77 -5.21
C ALA A 90 14.94 16.27 -5.48
N LYS A 91 16.15 16.66 -5.89
CA LYS A 91 16.48 18.05 -6.24
C LYS A 91 15.58 18.60 -7.35
N PHE A 92 15.45 17.88 -8.47
CA PHE A 92 14.61 18.33 -9.59
C PHE A 92 13.13 18.45 -9.22
N ILE A 93 12.61 17.58 -8.35
CA ILE A 93 11.22 17.69 -7.89
C ILE A 93 11.05 18.86 -6.92
N LEU A 94 12.04 19.11 -6.05
CA LEU A 94 12.04 20.25 -5.15
C LEU A 94 12.01 21.57 -5.93
N ASP A 95 12.80 21.67 -6.99
CA ASP A 95 12.80 22.85 -7.87
C ASP A 95 11.44 23.02 -8.58
N LEU A 96 10.77 21.92 -8.97
CA LEU A 96 9.41 21.97 -9.52
C LEU A 96 8.35 22.38 -8.49
N LEU A 97 8.49 21.98 -7.23
CA LEU A 97 7.59 22.40 -6.16
C LEU A 97 7.73 23.89 -5.88
N LYS A 98 8.95 24.43 -5.85
CA LYS A 98 9.19 25.88 -5.72
C LYS A 98 8.53 26.67 -6.85
N ASN A 99 8.67 26.18 -8.08
CA ASN A 99 8.00 26.78 -9.23
C ASN A 99 6.47 26.72 -9.11
N ALA A 100 5.93 25.61 -8.60
CA ALA A 100 4.50 25.45 -8.38
C ALA A 100 3.94 26.39 -7.30
N GLU A 101 4.73 26.70 -6.27
CA GLU A 101 4.39 27.72 -5.27
C GLU A 101 4.35 29.12 -5.88
N SER A 102 5.38 29.53 -6.62
CA SER A 102 5.38 30.84 -7.27
C SER A 102 4.19 30.99 -8.22
N ASN A 103 3.78 29.92 -8.91
CA ASN A 103 2.57 29.92 -9.73
C ASN A 103 1.28 30.00 -8.90
N ALA A 104 1.27 29.48 -7.67
CA ALA A 104 0.13 29.56 -6.77
C ALA A 104 -0.01 30.97 -6.17
N GLU A 105 1.11 31.61 -5.81
CA GLU A 105 1.17 33.00 -5.37
C GLU A 105 0.63 33.96 -6.43
N VAL A 106 1.03 33.77 -7.71
CA VAL A 106 0.50 34.55 -8.83
C VAL A 106 -1.00 34.37 -9.03
N LYS A 107 -1.56 33.21 -8.65
CA LYS A 107 -3.00 32.95 -8.69
C LYS A 107 -3.74 33.46 -7.45
N GLY A 108 -3.05 33.93 -6.42
CA GLY A 108 -3.64 34.34 -5.15
C GLY A 108 -4.18 33.18 -4.30
N LEU A 109 -3.63 31.98 -4.48
CA LEU A 109 -3.96 30.80 -3.66
C LEU A 109 -3.18 30.83 -2.34
N ASP A 110 -3.78 30.35 -1.26
CA ASP A 110 -3.09 30.19 0.01
C ASP A 110 -2.06 29.05 -0.06
N VAL A 111 -0.78 29.38 0.10
CA VAL A 111 0.34 28.42 -0.06
C VAL A 111 0.33 27.33 1.01
N ASP A 112 -0.17 27.64 2.21
CA ASP A 112 -0.15 26.72 3.35
C ASP A 112 -1.27 25.66 3.25
N ALA A 113 -2.40 26.00 2.64
CA ALA A 113 -3.51 25.09 2.39
C ALA A 113 -3.29 24.13 1.18
N LEU A 114 -2.23 24.32 0.39
CA LEU A 114 -1.98 23.53 -0.81
C LEU A 114 -1.51 22.10 -0.50
N PHE A 115 -2.02 21.17 -1.29
CA PHE A 115 -1.52 19.79 -1.33
C PHE A 115 -1.33 19.30 -2.76
N ILE A 116 -0.50 18.26 -2.89
CA ILE A 116 -0.21 17.63 -4.17
C ILE A 116 -1.36 16.68 -4.52
N SER A 117 -2.26 17.13 -5.39
CA SER A 117 -3.40 16.32 -5.85
C SER A 117 -2.95 15.26 -6.85
N HIS A 118 -2.18 15.66 -7.85
CA HIS A 118 -1.69 14.77 -8.89
C HIS A 118 -0.21 15.04 -9.21
N ILE A 119 0.55 13.96 -9.32
CA ILE A 119 1.90 13.99 -9.84
C ILE A 119 2.11 12.77 -10.75
N GLN A 120 2.64 13.03 -11.93
CA GLN A 120 2.91 12.00 -12.92
C GLN A 120 4.31 12.21 -13.50
N VAL A 121 4.98 11.09 -13.75
CA VAL A 121 6.29 11.07 -14.39
C VAL A 121 6.17 10.20 -15.63
N ASN A 122 6.45 10.79 -16.79
CA ASN A 122 6.42 10.15 -18.10
C ASN A 122 7.86 9.99 -18.62
N GLN A 123 8.14 8.90 -19.35
CA GLN A 123 9.41 8.76 -20.03
C GLN A 123 9.48 9.76 -21.18
N SER A 124 10.60 10.48 -21.27
CA SER A 124 10.94 11.27 -22.45
C SER A 124 11.74 10.42 -23.44
N GLN A 125 12.00 10.97 -24.62
CA GLN A 125 12.86 10.39 -25.65
C GLN A 125 14.24 10.02 -25.08
N LYS A 126 14.67 8.79 -25.34
CA LYS A 126 15.96 8.29 -24.86
C LYS A 126 17.10 8.92 -25.66
N GLN A 127 18.06 9.53 -24.97
CA GLN A 127 19.27 10.02 -25.62
C GLN A 127 20.15 8.85 -26.03
N ARG A 128 20.58 8.82 -27.29
CA ARG A 128 21.38 7.74 -27.85
C ARG A 128 22.87 8.01 -27.65
N ARG A 129 23.60 7.05 -27.10
CA ARG A 129 25.07 6.96 -27.12
C ARG A 129 25.46 5.51 -27.40
N ARG A 130 26.59 5.32 -28.06
CA ARG A 130 27.18 3.99 -28.34
C ARG A 130 28.28 3.70 -27.34
N THR A 131 28.47 2.42 -27.02
CA THR A 131 29.56 1.95 -26.17
C THR A 131 30.18 0.72 -26.82
N TYR A 132 31.47 0.82 -27.08
CA TYR A 132 32.26 -0.28 -27.64
C TYR A 132 32.53 -1.31 -26.54
N ARG A 133 32.43 -2.59 -26.90
CA ARG A 133 32.65 -3.74 -26.03
C ARG A 133 33.69 -4.65 -26.68
N ALA A 134 34.16 -5.62 -25.89
CA ALA A 134 35.08 -6.64 -26.37
C ALA A 134 34.55 -7.34 -27.64
N HIS A 135 35.49 -7.84 -28.46
CA HIS A 135 35.23 -8.52 -29.74
C HIS A 135 34.46 -7.65 -30.76
N GLY A 136 34.69 -6.33 -30.77
CA GLY A 136 34.09 -5.42 -31.75
C GLY A 136 32.58 -5.20 -31.60
N ARG A 137 31.96 -5.64 -30.50
CA ARG A 137 30.53 -5.48 -30.25
C ARG A 137 30.18 -4.03 -29.93
N ILE A 138 29.06 -3.53 -30.42
CA ILE A 138 28.56 -2.17 -30.16
C ILE A 138 27.22 -2.26 -29.41
N ASN A 139 27.21 -1.84 -28.15
CA ASN A 139 26.00 -1.80 -27.34
C ASN A 139 25.52 -0.35 -27.14
N PRO A 140 24.22 -0.12 -26.98
CA PRO A 140 23.71 1.20 -26.64
C PRO A 140 23.87 1.50 -25.14
N TYR A 141 24.27 2.73 -24.81
CA TYR A 141 24.17 3.27 -23.46
C TYR A 141 23.27 4.52 -23.49
N MET A 142 21.98 4.32 -23.18
CA MET A 142 20.97 5.36 -23.33
C MET A 142 20.61 6.00 -22.00
N SER A 143 20.54 7.34 -21.94
CA SER A 143 19.89 8.01 -20.81
C SER A 143 18.38 8.06 -21.02
N SER A 144 17.61 7.88 -19.96
CA SER A 144 16.14 7.93 -19.99
C SER A 144 15.66 9.18 -19.24
N PRO A 145 15.65 10.36 -19.89
CA PRO A 145 15.09 11.58 -19.32
C PRO A 145 13.59 11.42 -19.07
N CYS A 146 12.99 12.37 -18.34
CA CYS A 146 11.57 12.30 -18.03
C CYS A 146 10.87 13.66 -18.09
N HIS A 147 9.57 13.61 -18.38
CA HIS A 147 8.65 14.71 -18.15
C HIS A 147 7.97 14.51 -16.80
N ILE A 148 7.91 15.56 -15.99
CA ILE A 148 7.22 15.54 -14.70
C ILE A 148 6.08 16.53 -14.79
N GLU A 149 4.89 16.08 -14.45
CA GLU A 149 3.68 16.89 -14.39
C GLU A 149 3.19 16.92 -12.95
N LEU A 150 2.86 18.12 -12.47
CA LEU A 150 2.43 18.36 -11.11
C LEU A 150 1.20 19.26 -11.12
N ILE A 151 0.22 18.87 -10.32
CA ILE A 151 -1.01 19.62 -10.08
C ILE A 151 -1.13 19.76 -8.57
N LEU A 152 -1.27 21.00 -8.13
CA LEU A 152 -1.64 21.35 -6.77
C LEU A 152 -3.11 21.73 -6.75
N SER A 153 -3.75 21.40 -5.63
CA SER A 153 -5.12 21.82 -5.35
C SER A 153 -5.12 22.39 -3.94
N GLU A 154 -5.92 23.42 -3.75
CA GLU A 154 -6.24 23.89 -2.40
C GLU A 154 -7.12 22.86 -1.71
N LYS A 155 -6.88 22.67 -0.41
CA LYS A 155 -7.73 21.81 0.40
C LYS A 155 -8.92 22.63 0.88
N GLU A 156 -10.12 22.28 0.41
CA GLU A 156 -11.34 22.79 1.03
C GLU A 156 -11.37 22.30 2.49
N GLU A 157 -11.53 23.23 3.43
CA GLU A 157 -11.74 22.84 4.82
C GLU A 157 -12.99 21.93 4.86
N PRO A 158 -12.85 20.68 5.34
CA PRO A 158 -14.02 19.83 5.43
C PRO A 158 -14.96 20.46 6.46
N VAL A 159 -16.13 20.90 6.00
CA VAL A 159 -17.27 21.21 6.86
C VAL A 159 -17.40 20.04 7.83
N LYS A 160 -17.27 20.31 9.13
CA LYS A 160 -17.36 19.30 10.18
C LYS A 160 -18.62 18.48 9.89
N LYS A 161 -18.46 17.20 9.56
CA LYS A 161 -19.59 16.28 9.62
C LYS A 161 -20.15 16.40 11.03
N GLU A 162 -21.45 16.68 11.13
CA GLU A 162 -22.15 16.65 12.40
C GLU A 162 -21.78 15.35 13.12
N PRO A 163 -21.58 15.37 14.45
CA PRO A 163 -21.25 14.16 15.18
C PRO A 163 -22.33 13.13 14.87
N GLU A 164 -21.94 12.01 14.25
CA GLU A 164 -22.83 10.87 14.05
C GLU A 164 -23.37 10.51 15.44
N THR A 165 -24.63 10.88 15.69
CA THR A 165 -25.36 10.51 16.89
C THR A 165 -25.25 9.00 16.98
N GLN A 166 -24.73 8.50 18.11
CA GLN A 166 -24.47 7.09 18.35
C GLN A 166 -25.78 6.28 18.30
N LEU A 167 -26.29 5.98 17.11
CA LEU A 167 -27.24 4.90 16.92
C LEU A 167 -26.39 3.63 16.97
N ALA A 168 -26.43 3.02 18.15
CA ALA A 168 -25.71 1.82 18.53
C ALA A 168 -25.62 0.83 17.36
N THR A 169 -24.39 0.57 16.90
CA THR A 169 -24.12 -0.64 16.12
C THR A 169 -24.57 -1.83 16.95
N SER A 170 -25.63 -2.52 16.52
CA SER A 170 -26.10 -3.75 17.13
C SER A 170 -24.98 -4.79 17.02
N LYS A 171 -24.18 -4.94 18.07
CA LYS A 171 -23.25 -6.06 18.21
C LYS A 171 -24.11 -7.32 18.32
N SER A 172 -24.03 -8.21 17.32
CA SER A 172 -24.57 -9.56 17.46
C SER A 172 -23.83 -10.26 18.59
N LYS A 173 -24.48 -10.42 19.74
CA LYS A 173 -23.99 -11.26 20.83
C LYS A 173 -24.10 -12.72 20.40
N LYS A 174 -22.96 -13.40 20.23
CA LYS A 174 -22.87 -14.85 20.40
C LYS A 174 -21.72 -15.18 21.35
N SER A 175 -22.10 -15.92 22.39
CA SER A 175 -21.32 -16.69 23.38
C SER A 175 -20.29 -15.99 24.27
N GLN A 176 -20.76 -15.54 25.43
CA GLN A 176 -20.04 -15.70 26.70
C GLN A 176 -21.02 -16.26 27.74
N ALA A 177 -21.02 -17.58 27.89
CA ALA A 177 -21.37 -18.30 29.12
C ALA A 177 -20.03 -18.89 29.58
N THR A 178 -19.59 -18.79 30.83
CA THR A 178 -20.30 -19.13 32.06
C THR A 178 -19.63 -18.40 33.24
N GLN A 179 -20.38 -17.68 34.06
CA GLN A 179 -20.00 -17.40 35.45
C GLN A 179 -21.19 -17.83 36.30
N SER A 180 -21.08 -19.01 36.91
CA SER A 180 -22.01 -19.51 37.90
C SER A 180 -21.59 -19.06 39.29
N ALA A 181 -22.59 -18.68 40.06
CA ALA A 181 -22.54 -17.94 41.31
C ALA A 181 -21.85 -18.64 42.48
N ASN A 182 -21.39 -17.78 43.39
CA ASN A 182 -21.02 -18.00 44.78
C ASN A 182 -21.67 -19.22 45.46
N PHE A 183 -20.82 -20.09 46.02
CA PHE A 183 -21.15 -20.87 47.21
C PHE A 183 -20.17 -20.47 48.32
N LEU A 184 -20.74 -19.94 49.40
CA LEU A 184 -20.09 -19.78 50.69
C LEU A 184 -19.65 -21.15 51.19
N TRP A 185 -18.40 -21.30 51.63
CA TRP A 185 -18.07 -22.05 52.85
C TRP A 185 -16.67 -21.69 53.34
N SER A 186 -16.62 -21.41 54.63
CA SER A 186 -15.48 -21.17 55.51
C SER A 186 -14.52 -22.36 55.59
N GLY A 187 -13.21 -22.08 55.76
CA GLY A 187 -12.32 -22.97 56.51
C GLY A 187 -10.99 -23.36 55.86
N ASN A 188 -9.90 -22.82 56.45
CA ASN A 188 -8.59 -23.40 56.72
C ASN A 188 -7.69 -24.03 55.63
N LEU A 189 -6.49 -23.41 55.52
CA LEU A 189 -5.14 -23.98 55.62
C LEU A 189 -4.87 -25.36 54.96
N PHE A 190 -4.06 -25.40 53.89
CA PHE A 190 -2.83 -26.21 53.88
C PHE A 190 -1.92 -25.94 52.67
N ASN A 191 -0.63 -26.21 52.89
CA ASN A 191 0.57 -25.74 52.20
C ASN A 191 1.02 -26.70 51.08
N TRP A 192 1.43 -26.18 49.91
CA TRP A 192 1.96 -26.95 48.76
C TRP A 192 3.49 -26.84 48.66
N ARG A 193 4.18 -27.52 49.58
CA ARG A 193 5.56 -27.98 49.37
C ARG A 193 5.52 -29.50 49.37
N GLU A 194 6.29 -30.10 48.45
CA GLU A 194 6.50 -31.54 48.24
C GLU A 194 5.51 -32.23 47.29
N PHE A 195 5.93 -32.40 46.02
CA PHE A 195 6.20 -33.73 45.47
C PHE A 195 6.83 -33.60 44.07
N CYS A 196 8.16 -33.59 44.03
CA CYS A 196 8.95 -33.92 42.85
C CYS A 196 9.30 -35.42 42.92
N HIS A 197 9.51 -36.01 41.73
CA HIS A 197 9.91 -37.39 41.42
C HIS A 197 8.77 -38.43 41.39
N THR A 198 8.57 -39.10 40.24
CA THR A 198 9.01 -40.48 40.02
C THR A 198 8.85 -40.85 38.52
N SER A 199 9.71 -41.77 38.09
CA SER A 199 10.08 -42.15 36.73
C SER A 199 9.20 -43.26 36.12
N PHE A 200 9.25 -43.39 34.79
CA PHE A 200 9.27 -44.64 34.00
C PHE A 200 8.02 -45.57 33.89
N ARG A 201 7.47 -45.69 32.67
CA ARG A 201 7.23 -46.93 31.85
C ARG A 201 6.34 -46.57 30.64
N SER A 202 6.85 -46.64 29.41
CA SER A 202 6.96 -47.82 28.52
C SER A 202 5.71 -48.08 27.66
N SER A 203 5.94 -47.93 26.34
CA SER A 203 5.34 -48.66 25.19
C SER A 203 3.86 -48.47 24.88
N TYR A 204 3.54 -47.93 23.70
CA TYR A 204 3.04 -48.66 22.52
C TYR A 204 2.69 -47.65 21.40
N LEU A 205 3.23 -47.90 20.20
CA LEU A 205 2.77 -47.33 18.93
C LEU A 205 1.46 -48.05 18.53
N VAL A 206 0.51 -47.36 17.88
CA VAL A 206 -0.27 -47.84 16.73
C VAL A 206 -1.35 -46.81 16.31
N LEU A 207 -1.28 -46.46 15.01
CA LEU A 207 -2.33 -46.07 14.05
C LEU A 207 -3.39 -44.99 14.41
N GLY A 208 -3.56 -44.05 13.48
CA GLY A 208 -4.90 -43.57 13.11
C GLY A 208 -5.15 -42.08 13.30
N ASN A 209 -4.87 -41.31 12.25
CA ASN A 209 -5.34 -39.94 12.07
C ASN A 209 -6.86 -39.89 11.84
N LEU A 210 -7.44 -38.76 12.27
CA LEU A 210 -8.75 -38.18 11.93
C LEU A 210 -9.99 -38.87 12.50
N LEU A 211 -10.75 -38.13 13.32
CA LEU A 211 -12.21 -38.05 13.23
C LEU A 211 -12.72 -36.77 13.94
N THR A 212 -13.31 -35.88 13.16
CA THR A 212 -14.22 -34.81 13.58
C THR A 212 -15.62 -35.38 13.88
N PRO A 213 -16.36 -34.87 14.87
CA PRO A 213 -17.74 -35.31 15.11
C PRO A 213 -18.71 -34.69 14.08
N VAL A 214 -19.35 -35.55 13.27
CA VAL A 214 -20.49 -35.19 12.42
C VAL A 214 -21.77 -35.60 13.14
N SER A 215 -22.65 -34.62 13.33
CA SER A 215 -23.96 -34.77 13.95
C SER A 215 -24.89 -35.67 13.13
N SER A 216 -25.53 -36.60 13.82
CA SER A 216 -26.60 -37.48 13.36
C SER A 216 -27.89 -36.72 13.02
N ASN A 217 -28.28 -36.68 11.74
CA ASN A 217 -29.68 -36.54 11.34
C ASN A 217 -29.88 -37.10 9.91
N PRO A 218 -30.60 -38.23 9.73
CA PRO A 218 -30.57 -39.04 8.50
C PRO A 218 -31.53 -38.61 7.37
N ASN A 219 -32.17 -37.45 7.42
CA ASN A 219 -33.21 -37.06 6.43
C ASN A 219 -32.75 -36.04 5.36
N PHE A 220 -31.45 -35.87 5.14
CA PHE A 220 -30.93 -34.87 4.18
C PHE A 220 -30.34 -35.48 2.89
N VAL A 221 -30.04 -36.78 2.88
CA VAL A 221 -29.30 -37.41 1.77
C VAL A 221 -30.22 -37.86 0.62
N GLU A 222 -31.51 -38.12 0.87
CA GLU A 222 -32.46 -38.52 -0.19
C GLU A 222 -32.89 -37.36 -1.11
N ASN A 223 -32.82 -36.11 -0.65
CA ASN A 223 -33.26 -34.95 -1.44
C ASN A 223 -32.21 -34.42 -2.42
N LEU A 224 -30.94 -34.84 -2.32
CA LEU A 224 -29.90 -34.39 -3.26
C LEU A 224 -29.76 -35.28 -4.50
N MET A 225 -30.18 -36.55 -4.40
CA MET A 225 -30.12 -37.51 -5.52
C MET A 225 -31.31 -37.39 -6.49
N LEU A 226 -32.37 -36.66 -6.12
CA LEU A 226 -33.52 -36.39 -6.99
C LEU A 226 -33.36 -35.14 -7.88
N LEU A 227 -32.34 -34.31 -7.64
CA LEU A 227 -32.03 -33.14 -8.48
C LEU A 227 -31.02 -33.43 -9.61
N LEU A 228 -30.45 -34.64 -9.66
CA LEU A 228 -29.47 -35.04 -10.68
C LEU A 228 -30.03 -35.98 -11.76
N ASN A 229 -31.34 -36.27 -11.77
CA ASN A 229 -31.90 -37.31 -12.64
C ASN A 229 -33.20 -36.95 -13.38
N THR A 230 -33.44 -35.69 -13.72
CA THR A 230 -34.52 -35.31 -14.65
C THR A 230 -34.17 -34.09 -15.49
N ASN A 231 -33.39 -34.28 -16.56
CA ASN A 231 -33.74 -33.78 -17.90
C ASN A 231 -32.77 -34.35 -18.94
N TYR A 232 -33.23 -35.44 -19.51
CA TYR A 232 -32.72 -36.13 -20.68
C TYR A 232 -33.33 -35.52 -21.95
N TYR A 233 -32.54 -35.47 -23.04
CA TYR A 233 -32.90 -35.29 -24.46
C TYR A 233 -33.47 -33.90 -24.87
N VAL A 234 -32.99 -33.27 -25.96
CA VAL A 234 -33.38 -33.59 -27.34
C VAL A 234 -32.49 -32.81 -28.36
N ASN A 235 -31.97 -33.55 -29.36
CA ASN A 235 -31.52 -33.15 -30.72
C ASN A 235 -30.27 -32.27 -30.92
N ASN A 236 -29.44 -32.39 -31.96
CA ASN A 236 -29.15 -33.41 -32.99
C ASN A 236 -27.89 -32.90 -33.72
N ASP A 237 -27.09 -33.86 -34.20
CA ASP A 237 -26.08 -33.87 -35.25
C ASP A 237 -25.90 -32.68 -36.24
N CYS A 238 -24.62 -32.56 -36.66
CA CYS A 238 -24.10 -32.15 -37.98
C CYS A 238 -24.15 -30.67 -38.43
N ALA A 239 -22.96 -30.03 -38.48
CA ALA A 239 -22.25 -29.57 -39.70
C ALA A 239 -21.00 -28.75 -39.33
#